data_AF-A0A9D2UNU6-F1
#
_entry.id   AF-A0A9D2UNU6-F1
#
_cell.length_a   1.000
_cell.length_b   1.000
_cell.length_c   1.000
_cell.angle_alpha   90.00
_cell.angle_beta   90.00
_cell.angle_gamma   90.00
#
_symmetry.space_group_name_H-M   'P 1'
#
loop_
_entity.id
_entity.type
_entity.pdbx_description
1 polymer ?
#
loop_
_entity_poly.entity_id
_entity_poly.type
_entity_poly.pdbx_seq_one_letter_code
_entity_poly.pdbx_strand_id
1 'polypeptide(L)'
;MPKTTTPNTTPTPSRAFTAAPKSKQWRVVDYVTTAVLGIAVGLVFWVLALSWKVLELAFQAFPPSIGLIAGLWVLAGPLAGAIIRKPGAALLCELIAAIVEAVLGSHFGATVLLSGLLQGLGAELVFAAFGYKRFTLWVTAASGMLAAAFMAVSENIMYNAEWQFGFQAIYAVCA
;
A
#
# COMPACT_ATOMS: atom_id res chain seq x y z
N MET A 1 63.02 15.38 -10.28
CA MET A 1 61.95 14.49 -9.78
C MET A 1 60.62 15.05 -10.26
N PRO A 2 59.80 14.33 -11.05
CA PRO A 2 58.49 14.81 -11.48
C PRO A 2 57.53 14.80 -10.28
N LYS A 3 56.79 15.89 -10.08
CA LYS A 3 55.75 15.97 -9.04
C LYS A 3 54.55 15.14 -9.49
N THR A 4 54.30 14.03 -8.83
CA THR A 4 53.12 13.20 -9.02
C THR A 4 51.90 13.97 -8.52
N THR A 5 51.12 14.57 -9.42
CA THR A 5 49.80 15.13 -9.10
C THR A 5 48.83 13.99 -8.83
N THR A 6 48.49 13.77 -7.55
CA THR A 6 47.40 12.88 -7.15
C THR A 6 46.06 13.45 -7.62
N PRO A 7 45.20 12.65 -8.28
CA PRO A 7 43.89 13.14 -8.70
C PRO A 7 43.01 13.40 -7.47
N ASN A 8 42.52 14.64 -7.34
CA ASN A 8 41.49 15.02 -6.37
C ASN A 8 40.21 14.23 -6.68
N THR A 9 39.97 13.16 -5.94
CA THR A 9 38.69 12.45 -5.94
C THR A 9 37.78 13.15 -4.93
N THR A 10 37.09 14.19 -5.38
CA THR A 10 35.96 14.75 -4.61
C THR A 10 34.94 13.61 -4.42
N PRO A 11 34.62 13.18 -3.19
CA PRO A 11 33.62 12.15 -2.99
C PRO A 11 32.28 12.69 -3.48
N THR A 12 31.75 12.13 -4.57
CA THR A 12 30.37 12.39 -4.99
C THR A 12 29.49 12.00 -3.81
N PRO A 13 28.75 12.94 -3.18
CA PRO A 13 27.88 12.59 -2.07
C PRO A 13 26.86 11.57 -2.58
N SER A 14 26.84 10.39 -1.97
CA SER A 14 25.82 9.38 -2.19
C SER A 14 24.45 10.07 -2.11
N ARG A 15 23.66 10.04 -3.19
CA ARG A 15 22.29 10.56 -3.16
C ARG A 15 21.57 9.79 -2.05
N ALA A 16 21.23 10.47 -0.97
CA ALA A 16 20.40 9.88 0.07
C ALA A 16 19.06 9.49 -0.59
N PHE A 17 18.89 8.19 -0.87
CA PHE A 17 17.68 7.62 -1.47
C PHE A 17 16.44 7.84 -0.61
N THR A 18 16.58 8.42 0.58
CA THR A 18 15.54 8.74 1.56
C THR A 18 14.97 10.15 1.43
N ALA A 19 15.61 11.03 0.65
CA ALA A 19 15.22 12.44 0.59
C ALA A 19 13.90 12.66 -0.17
N ALA A 20 13.04 13.54 0.37
CA ALA A 20 11.83 13.98 -0.30
C ALA A 20 12.15 14.83 -1.56
N PRO A 21 11.35 14.73 -2.63
CA PRO A 21 11.57 15.50 -3.84
C PRO A 21 11.50 17.01 -3.60
N LYS A 22 12.30 17.78 -4.35
CA LYS A 22 12.39 19.26 -4.22
C LYS A 22 11.06 19.99 -4.46
N SER A 23 10.14 19.39 -5.21
CA SER A 23 8.78 19.94 -5.42
C SER A 23 7.72 18.89 -5.09
N LYS A 24 6.57 19.37 -4.58
CA LYS A 24 5.37 18.54 -4.32
C LYS A 24 4.40 18.50 -5.50
N GLN A 25 4.69 19.23 -6.58
CA GLN A 25 3.87 19.26 -7.79
C GLN A 25 4.00 17.95 -8.56
N TRP A 26 2.88 17.42 -9.02
CA TRP A 26 2.84 16.24 -9.86
C TRP A 26 3.34 16.55 -11.26
N ARG A 27 4.17 15.68 -11.79
CA ARG A 27 4.58 15.67 -13.19
C ARG A 27 3.78 14.61 -13.94
N VAL A 28 3.72 14.74 -15.27
CA VAL A 28 3.08 13.72 -16.13
C VAL A 28 3.63 12.32 -15.84
N VAL A 29 4.94 12.19 -15.66
CA VAL A 29 5.58 10.91 -15.31
C VAL A 29 5.09 10.36 -13.96
N ASP A 30 4.77 11.22 -12.98
CA ASP A 30 4.26 10.78 -11.67
C ASP A 30 2.86 10.18 -11.83
N TYR A 31 1.99 10.79 -12.64
CA TYR A 31 0.67 10.23 -12.96
C TYR A 31 0.77 8.90 -13.71
N VAL A 32 1.62 8.83 -14.73
CA VAL A 32 1.80 7.61 -15.54
C VAL A 32 2.37 6.47 -14.68
N THR A 33 3.37 6.75 -13.84
CA THR A 33 3.94 5.74 -12.93
C THR A 33 2.93 5.26 -11.90
N THR A 34 2.10 6.15 -11.35
CA THR A 34 0.99 5.78 -10.44
C THR A 34 -0.01 4.88 -11.14
N ALA A 35 -0.40 5.20 -12.38
CA ALA A 35 -1.36 4.41 -13.14
C ALA A 35 -0.81 3.01 -13.45
N VAL A 36 0.43 2.91 -13.93
CA VAL A 36 1.07 1.61 -14.23
C VAL A 36 1.22 0.76 -12.97
N LEU A 37 1.63 1.39 -11.85
CA LEU A 37 1.76 0.70 -10.57
C LEU A 37 0.41 0.20 -10.05
N GLY A 38 -0.62 1.06 -10.08
CA GLY A 38 -1.98 0.70 -9.67
C GLY A 38 -2.57 -0.42 -10.52
N ILE A 39 -2.35 -0.42 -11.84
CA ILE A 39 -2.78 -1.51 -12.72
C ILE A 39 -2.04 -2.81 -12.39
N ALA A 40 -0.71 -2.76 -12.21
CA ALA A 40 0.06 -3.94 -11.89
C ALA A 40 -0.36 -4.57 -10.55
N VAL A 41 -0.57 -3.75 -9.51
CA VAL A 41 -1.01 -4.23 -8.20
C VAL A 41 -2.48 -4.65 -8.23
N GLY A 42 -3.35 -3.94 -8.95
CA GLY A 42 -4.74 -4.33 -9.14
C GLY A 42 -4.91 -5.69 -9.83
N LEU A 43 -4.02 -6.06 -10.75
CA LEU A 43 -3.97 -7.41 -11.30
C LEU A 43 -3.61 -8.46 -10.24
N VAL A 44 -2.70 -8.14 -9.33
CA VAL A 44 -2.36 -9.02 -8.20
C VAL A 44 -3.57 -9.18 -7.27
N PHE A 45 -4.28 -8.10 -6.95
CA PHE A 45 -5.49 -8.14 -6.12
C PHE A 45 -6.58 -8.98 -6.78
N TRP A 46 -6.77 -8.82 -8.09
CA TRP A 46 -7.72 -9.64 -8.83
C TRP A 46 -7.37 -11.14 -8.81
N VAL A 47 -6.11 -11.51 -9.04
CA VAL A 47 -5.67 -12.92 -8.92
C VAL A 47 -5.85 -13.45 -7.50
N LEU A 48 -5.58 -12.62 -6.50
CA LEU A 48 -5.78 -12.97 -5.10
C LEU A 48 -7.27 -13.19 -4.78
N ALA A 49 -8.15 -12.32 -5.30
CA ALA A 49 -9.60 -12.44 -5.17
C ALA A 49 -10.14 -13.72 -5.85
N LEU A 50 -9.59 -14.12 -7.00
CA LEU A 50 -9.93 -15.41 -7.62
C LEU A 50 -9.58 -16.61 -6.73
N SER A 51 -8.47 -16.49 -6.01
CA SER A 51 -7.93 -17.55 -5.13
C SER A 51 -8.60 -17.56 -3.75
N TRP A 52 -9.40 -16.55 -3.43
CA TRP A 52 -9.86 -16.27 -2.07
C TRP A 52 -10.67 -17.41 -1.45
N LYS A 53 -11.61 -18.02 -2.18
CA LYS A 53 -12.40 -19.15 -1.65
C LYS A 53 -11.56 -20.37 -1.26
N VAL A 54 -10.47 -20.61 -1.99
CA VAL A 54 -9.54 -21.71 -1.70
C VAL A 54 -8.72 -21.37 -0.45
N LEU A 55 -8.31 -20.11 -0.31
CA LEU A 55 -7.61 -19.62 0.88
C LEU A 55 -8.51 -19.67 2.11
N GLU A 56 -9.77 -19.24 2.00
CA GLU A 56 -10.78 -19.39 3.06
C GLU A 56 -10.91 -20.83 3.52
N LEU A 57 -10.97 -21.79 2.59
CA LEU A 57 -11.00 -23.21 2.91
C LEU A 57 -9.74 -23.68 3.65
N ALA A 58 -8.55 -23.20 3.25
CA ALA A 58 -7.29 -23.56 3.88
C ALA A 58 -7.16 -23.02 5.33
N PHE A 59 -7.77 -21.87 5.62
CA PHE A 59 -7.71 -21.23 6.94
C PHE A 59 -8.95 -21.49 7.83
N GLN A 60 -9.84 -22.41 7.44
CA GLN A 60 -11.07 -22.71 8.21
C GLN A 60 -10.84 -23.16 9.66
N ALA A 61 -9.70 -23.79 9.94
CA ALA A 61 -9.35 -24.21 11.29
C ALA A 61 -9.21 -23.02 12.25
N PHE A 62 -8.84 -21.84 11.74
CA PHE A 62 -8.77 -20.61 12.51
C PHE A 62 -9.11 -19.40 11.61
N PRO A 63 -10.40 -19.08 11.43
CA PRO A 63 -10.85 -18.07 10.46
C PRO A 63 -10.15 -16.70 10.56
N PRO A 64 -9.82 -16.15 11.76
CA PRO A 64 -9.13 -14.87 11.84
C PRO A 64 -7.73 -14.83 11.19
N SER A 65 -7.05 -15.98 11.03
CA SER A 65 -5.71 -16.00 10.42
C SER A 65 -5.68 -15.64 8.94
N ILE A 66 -6.82 -15.66 8.25
CA ILE A 66 -6.89 -15.23 6.85
C ILE A 66 -6.52 -13.74 6.68
N GLY A 67 -6.59 -12.96 7.76
CA GLY A 67 -6.11 -11.57 7.81
C GLY A 67 -4.68 -11.42 7.29
N LEU A 68 -3.81 -12.42 7.51
CA LEU A 68 -2.43 -12.42 7.01
C LEU A 68 -2.34 -12.29 5.48
N ILE A 69 -3.32 -12.85 4.77
CA ILE A 69 -3.43 -12.77 3.32
C ILE A 69 -4.24 -11.55 2.91
N ALA A 70 -5.26 -11.19 3.69
CA ALA A 70 -6.03 -9.96 3.49
C ALA A 70 -5.13 -8.71 3.49
N GLY A 71 -4.09 -8.67 4.34
CA GLY A 71 -3.11 -7.58 4.38
C GLY A 71 -2.36 -7.34 3.07
N LEU A 72 -2.42 -8.26 2.10
CA LEU A 72 -1.87 -8.02 0.77
C LEU A 72 -2.66 -6.99 -0.03
N TRP A 73 -3.94 -6.76 0.27
CA TRP A 73 -4.77 -5.75 -0.40
C TRP A 73 -4.39 -4.31 -0.08
N VAL A 74 -3.48 -4.09 0.87
CA VAL A 74 -3.01 -2.74 1.24
C VAL A 74 -1.62 -2.41 0.72
N LEU A 75 -1.11 -3.21 -0.21
CA LEU A 75 0.24 -3.02 -0.75
C LEU A 75 0.38 -1.82 -1.69
N ALA A 76 -0.68 -1.46 -2.44
CA ALA A 76 -0.55 -0.48 -3.52
C ALA A 76 -0.19 0.91 -2.99
N GLY A 77 -0.86 1.36 -1.92
CA GLY A 77 -0.73 2.68 -1.33
C GLY A 77 0.67 2.95 -0.74
N PRO A 78 1.17 2.14 0.22
CA PRO A 78 2.51 2.29 0.78
C PRO A 78 3.60 2.21 -0.28
N LEU A 79 3.46 1.32 -1.26
CA LEU A 79 4.41 1.17 -2.36
C LEU A 79 4.46 2.44 -3.22
N ALA A 80 3.30 2.94 -3.64
CA ALA A 80 3.19 4.17 -4.42
C ALA A 80 3.70 5.39 -3.65
N GLY A 81 3.34 5.52 -2.37
CA GLY A 81 3.82 6.59 -1.50
C GLY A 81 5.34 6.60 -1.39
N ALA A 82 5.97 5.42 -1.24
CA ALA A 82 7.42 5.29 -1.16
C ALA A 82 8.16 5.60 -2.47
N ILE A 83 7.56 5.26 -3.61
CA ILE A 83 8.14 5.45 -4.95
C ILE A 83 7.93 6.89 -5.44
N ILE A 84 6.68 7.34 -5.52
CA ILE A 84 6.29 8.62 -6.15
C ILE A 84 6.57 9.80 -5.22
N ARG A 85 6.41 9.61 -3.90
CA ARG A 85 6.73 10.62 -2.87
C ARG A 85 6.01 11.96 -3.04
N LYS A 86 4.77 11.90 -3.51
CA LYS A 86 3.88 13.06 -3.70
C LYS A 86 2.64 12.94 -2.79
N PRO A 87 2.05 14.07 -2.37
CA PRO A 87 0.77 14.03 -1.69
C PRO A 87 -0.31 13.45 -2.60
N GLY A 88 -1.08 12.51 -2.06
CA GLY A 88 -2.15 11.79 -2.72
C GLY A 88 -1.69 10.54 -3.50
N ALA A 89 -0.39 10.22 -3.52
CA ALA A 89 0.12 9.11 -4.33
C ALA A 89 -0.32 7.74 -3.79
N ALA A 90 -0.39 7.57 -2.46
CA ALA A 90 -0.81 6.32 -1.87
C ALA A 90 -2.30 6.09 -2.13
N LEU A 91 -3.11 7.12 -1.87
CA LEU A 91 -4.56 7.07 -2.11
C LEU A 91 -4.90 6.80 -3.58
N LEU A 92 -4.27 7.52 -4.52
CA LEU A 92 -4.53 7.33 -5.95
C LEU A 92 -4.18 5.93 -6.44
N CYS A 93 -3.03 5.40 -6.02
CA CYS A 93 -2.60 4.09 -6.47
C CYS A 93 -3.52 2.98 -5.96
N GLU A 94 -3.94 3.06 -4.69
CA GLU A 94 -4.88 2.10 -4.09
C GLU A 94 -6.24 2.14 -4.78
N LEU A 95 -6.75 3.34 -5.07
CA LEU A 95 -8.00 3.50 -5.80
C LEU A 95 -7.92 2.92 -7.22
N ILE A 96 -6.80 3.15 -7.93
CA ILE A 96 -6.61 2.57 -9.27
C ILE A 96 -6.55 1.04 -9.18
N ALA A 97 -5.85 0.49 -8.18
CA ALA A 97 -5.78 -0.96 -7.97
C ALA A 97 -7.17 -1.56 -7.71
N ALA A 98 -7.95 -0.95 -6.82
CA ALA A 98 -9.33 -1.35 -6.51
C ALA A 98 -10.27 -1.23 -7.73
N ILE A 99 -10.12 -0.18 -8.55
CA ILE A 99 -10.88 -0.02 -9.79
C ILE A 99 -10.54 -1.14 -10.76
N VAL A 100 -9.27 -1.48 -10.92
CA VAL A 100 -8.84 -2.57 -11.81
C VAL A 100 -9.41 -3.91 -11.34
N GLU A 101 -9.37 -4.19 -10.03
CA GLU A 101 -10.00 -5.39 -9.48
C GLU A 101 -11.51 -5.42 -9.76
N ALA A 102 -12.22 -4.31 -9.50
CA ALA A 102 -13.65 -4.20 -9.71
C ALA A 102 -14.03 -4.40 -11.19
N VAL A 103 -13.26 -3.81 -12.12
CA VAL A 103 -13.51 -3.87 -13.57
C VAL A 103 -13.25 -5.27 -14.12
N LEU A 104 -12.21 -5.95 -13.65
CA LEU A 104 -11.94 -7.34 -14.04
C LEU A 104 -12.94 -8.33 -13.45
N GLY A 105 -13.72 -7.89 -12.46
CA GLY A 105 -14.75 -8.66 -11.80
C GLY A 105 -14.17 -9.58 -10.73
N SER A 106 -14.47 -9.25 -9.47
CA SER A 106 -14.21 -10.11 -8.32
C SER A 106 -15.52 -10.44 -7.59
N HIS A 107 -15.52 -11.49 -6.78
CA HIS A 107 -16.71 -11.89 -6.02
C HIS A 107 -17.10 -10.86 -4.94
N PHE A 108 -16.21 -9.93 -4.62
CA PHE A 108 -16.47 -8.80 -3.71
C PHE A 108 -17.28 -7.67 -4.40
N GLY A 109 -17.31 -7.62 -5.74
CA GLY A 109 -18.09 -6.65 -6.50
C GLY A 109 -17.68 -5.20 -6.22
N ALA A 110 -18.62 -4.25 -6.23
CA ALA A 110 -18.33 -2.81 -6.08
C ALA A 110 -17.82 -2.41 -4.68
N THR A 111 -17.93 -3.29 -3.68
CA THR A 111 -17.49 -2.99 -2.30
C THR A 111 -15.98 -2.80 -2.21
N VAL A 112 -15.20 -3.40 -3.12
CA VAL A 112 -13.73 -3.21 -3.18
C VAL A 112 -13.32 -1.76 -3.42
N LEU A 113 -14.16 -0.96 -4.08
CA LEU A 113 -13.90 0.46 -4.29
C LEU A 113 -13.97 1.23 -2.97
N LEU A 114 -14.93 0.89 -2.11
CA LEU A 114 -15.05 1.47 -0.78
C LEU A 114 -13.88 1.04 0.11
N SER A 115 -13.53 -0.26 0.07
CA SER A 115 -12.38 -0.79 0.80
C SER A 115 -11.08 -0.12 0.36
N GLY A 116 -10.81 -0.05 -0.94
CA GLY A 116 -9.63 0.61 -1.51
C GLY A 116 -9.55 2.10 -1.18
N LEU A 117 -10.70 2.80 -1.11
CA LEU A 117 -10.75 4.18 -0.64
C LEU A 117 -10.31 4.30 0.82
N LEU A 118 -10.88 3.50 1.71
CA LEU A 118 -10.57 3.56 3.15
C LEU A 118 -9.12 3.14 3.44
N GLN A 119 -8.65 2.10 2.77
CA GLN A 119 -7.28 1.62 2.81
C GLN A 119 -6.29 2.67 2.31
N GLY A 120 -6.56 3.24 1.13
CA GLY A 120 -5.73 4.29 0.55
C GLY A 120 -5.68 5.53 1.43
N LEU A 121 -6.79 5.87 2.11
CA LEU A 121 -6.82 6.96 3.09
C LEU A 121 -5.95 6.63 4.30
N GLY A 122 -6.06 5.41 4.86
CA GLY A 122 -5.21 4.95 5.95
C GLY A 122 -3.72 5.03 5.58
N ALA A 123 -3.35 4.57 4.38
CA ALA A 123 -1.98 4.65 3.89
C ALA A 123 -1.47 6.10 3.77
N GLU A 124 -2.28 6.97 3.15
CA GLU A 124 -1.94 8.36 2.87
C GLU A 124 -1.80 9.19 4.16
N LEU A 125 -2.62 8.92 5.17
CA LEU A 125 -2.59 9.64 6.45
C LEU A 125 -1.24 9.55 7.15
N VAL A 126 -0.52 8.43 7.04
CA VAL A 126 0.83 8.32 7.61
C VAL A 126 1.79 9.26 6.89
N PHE A 127 1.82 9.25 5.56
CA PHE A 127 2.68 10.17 4.81
C PHE A 127 2.33 11.64 5.06
N ALA A 128 1.03 11.94 5.22
CA ALA A 128 0.53 13.26 5.60
C ALA A 128 1.00 13.67 7.00
N ALA A 129 0.95 12.77 7.99
CA ALA A 129 1.43 13.02 9.35
C ALA A 129 2.93 13.35 9.40
N PHE A 130 3.74 12.72 8.53
CA PHE A 130 5.16 13.07 8.35
C PHE A 130 5.38 14.26 7.40
N GLY A 131 4.33 14.98 7.01
CA GLY A 131 4.36 16.17 6.16
C GLY A 131 4.91 15.92 4.74
N TYR A 132 4.91 14.67 4.29
CA TYR A 132 5.57 14.21 3.06
C TYR A 132 7.06 14.59 3.00
N LYS A 133 7.74 14.58 4.15
CA LYS A 133 9.17 14.92 4.25
C LYS A 133 10.05 13.68 4.39
N ARG A 134 9.49 12.54 4.80
CA ARG A 134 10.22 11.31 5.09
C ARG A 134 9.52 10.11 4.45
N PHE A 135 10.29 9.34 3.69
CA PHE A 135 9.84 8.13 3.00
C PHE A 135 10.81 6.97 3.30
N THR A 136 11.12 6.78 4.59
CA THR A 136 11.94 5.67 5.08
C THR A 136 11.14 4.37 5.11
N LEU A 137 11.81 3.22 5.08
CA LEU A 137 11.17 1.90 5.23
C LEU A 137 10.21 1.84 6.43
N TRP A 138 10.59 2.39 7.58
CA TRP A 138 9.71 2.42 8.76
C TRP A 138 8.44 3.25 8.59
N VAL A 139 8.50 4.33 7.81
CA VAL A 139 7.32 5.16 7.53
C VAL A 139 6.41 4.47 6.52
N THR A 140 7.00 3.80 5.53
CA THR A 140 6.25 2.97 4.58
C THR A 140 5.59 1.78 5.28
N ALA A 141 6.29 1.11 6.20
CA ALA A 141 5.72 0.03 6.99
C ALA A 141 4.57 0.54 7.88
N ALA A 142 4.76 1.68 8.56
CA ALA A 142 3.69 2.30 9.34
C ALA A 142 2.48 2.70 8.46
N SER A 143 2.71 3.15 7.22
CA SER A 143 1.65 3.42 6.25
C SER A 143 0.85 2.15 5.94
N GLY A 144 1.51 1.03 5.67
CA GLY A 144 0.85 -0.27 5.50
C GLY A 144 0.06 -0.71 6.73
N MET A 145 0.63 -0.58 7.92
CA MET A 145 -0.06 -0.92 9.17
C MET A 145 -1.34 -0.10 9.39
N LEU A 146 -1.30 1.21 9.14
CA LEU A 146 -2.49 2.05 9.30
C LEU A 146 -3.54 1.74 8.22
N ALA A 147 -3.09 1.45 6.99
CA ALA A 147 -3.97 1.03 5.92
C ALA A 147 -4.65 -0.30 6.24
N ALA A 148 -3.92 -1.28 6.79
CA ALA A 148 -4.45 -2.56 7.25
C ALA A 148 -5.44 -2.40 8.41
N ALA A 149 -5.18 -1.48 9.34
CA ALA A 149 -6.15 -1.17 10.39
C ALA A 149 -7.46 -0.61 9.82
N PHE A 150 -7.39 0.28 8.82
CA PHE A 150 -8.57 0.81 8.14
C PHE A 150 -9.32 -0.29 7.37
N MET A 151 -8.59 -1.17 6.67
CA MET A 151 -9.14 -2.37 6.04
C MET A 151 -9.89 -3.22 7.04
N ALA A 152 -9.23 -3.62 8.13
CA ALA A 152 -9.79 -4.53 9.11
C ALA A 152 -11.05 -3.97 9.76
N VAL A 153 -11.10 -2.65 10.04
CA VAL A 153 -12.33 -2.00 10.51
C VAL A 153 -13.43 -2.07 9.47
N SER A 154 -13.12 -1.75 8.20
CA SER A 154 -14.13 -1.77 7.12
C SER A 154 -14.68 -3.18 6.85
N GLU A 155 -13.82 -4.20 6.87
CA GLU A 155 -14.19 -5.58 6.61
C GLU A 155 -14.88 -6.24 7.81
N ASN A 156 -14.50 -5.87 9.04
CA ASN A 156 -15.22 -6.32 10.22
C ASN A 156 -16.68 -5.82 10.22
N ILE A 157 -16.92 -4.62 9.67
CA ILE A 157 -18.29 -4.09 9.53
C ILE A 157 -19.03 -4.77 8.37
N MET A 158 -18.35 -5.07 7.26
CA MET A 158 -18.99 -5.52 6.03
C MET A 158 -19.14 -7.05 5.93
N TYR A 159 -18.18 -7.81 6.43
CA TYR A 159 -18.09 -9.27 6.25
C TYR A 159 -18.04 -10.04 7.58
N ASN A 160 -17.39 -9.49 8.62
CA ASN A 160 -17.21 -10.19 9.91
C ASN A 160 -18.10 -9.64 11.04
N ALA A 161 -19.25 -9.03 10.71
CA ALA A 161 -20.11 -8.38 11.70
C ALA A 161 -20.65 -9.35 12.76
N GLU A 162 -20.78 -10.63 12.40
CA GLU A 162 -21.26 -11.71 13.27
C GLU A 162 -20.17 -12.29 14.19
N TRP A 163 -18.90 -11.96 13.95
CA TRP A 163 -17.81 -12.51 14.75
C TRP A 163 -17.77 -11.87 16.14
N GLN A 164 -17.35 -12.66 17.13
CA GLN A 164 -17.05 -12.11 18.45
C GLN A 164 -15.93 -11.07 18.34
N PHE A 165 -16.00 -10.03 19.17
CA PHE A 165 -15.03 -8.93 19.15
C PHE A 165 -13.57 -9.41 19.26
N GLY A 166 -13.32 -10.48 20.01
CA GLY A 166 -11.98 -11.09 20.09
C GLY A 166 -11.46 -11.58 18.74
N PHE A 167 -12.31 -12.17 17.91
CA PHE A 167 -11.94 -12.67 16.58
C PHE A 167 -11.74 -11.51 15.60
N GLN A 168 -12.56 -10.46 15.69
CA GLN A 168 -12.38 -9.23 14.92
C GLN A 168 -11.06 -8.53 15.25
N ALA A 169 -10.67 -8.51 16.52
CA ALA A 169 -9.39 -7.96 16.96
C ALA A 169 -8.20 -8.80 16.46
N ILE A 170 -8.30 -10.13 16.53
CA ILE A 170 -7.25 -11.01 16.01
C ILE A 170 -7.10 -10.86 14.49
N TYR A 171 -8.21 -10.76 13.76
CA TYR A 171 -8.20 -10.47 12.34
C TYR A 171 -7.44 -9.17 12.03
N ALA A 172 -7.73 -8.10 12.77
CA ALA A 172 -7.07 -6.81 12.60
C ALA A 172 -5.58 -6.82 12.95
N VAL A 173 -5.14 -7.74 13.81
CA VAL A 173 -3.70 -7.92 14.14
C VAL A 173 -3.00 -8.77 13.07
N CYS A 174 -3.73 -9.69 12.44
CA CYS A 174 -3.21 -10.51 11.36
C CYS A 174 -3.10 -9.75 10.03
N ALA A 175 -3.99 -8.79 9.77
CA ALA A 175 -3.96 -7.91 8.60
C ALA A 175 -2.78 -6.93 8.61
#